data_AF-A0A815GYV2-F1
#
_entry.id   AF-A0A815GYV2-F1
#
_cell.length_a   1.000
_cell.length_b   1.000
_cell.length_c   1.000
_cell.angle_alpha   90.00
_cell.angle_beta   90.00
_cell.angle_gamma   90.00
#
_symmetry.space_group_name_H-M   'P 1'
#
loop_
_entity.id
_entity.type
_entity.pdbx_description
1 polymer ?
#
loop_
_entity_poly.entity_id
_entity_poly.type
_entity_poly.pdbx_seq_one_letter_code
_entity_poly.pdbx_strand_id
1 'polypeptide(L)'
;MEDCVQCVNEHSDNRIFLITSGTFGKEIVPQIYDIEHLGQIFVFCGNIQSHLEWAIDFIDKTLMFEHEQDLIERLANELAHYLQEDAKACTGDQAEKLAEWANKLFGIANKLRQPCG
;
A
#
# COMPACT_ATOMS: atom_id res chain seq x y z
N MET A 1 -3.31 -18.85 -4.67
CA MET A 1 -2.92 -17.67 -5.48
C MET A 1 -4.11 -17.15 -6.25
N GLU A 2 -4.91 -18.02 -6.87
CA GLU A 2 -6.20 -17.64 -7.49
C GLU A 2 -7.08 -16.82 -6.54
N ASP A 3 -7.14 -17.19 -5.25
CA ASP A 3 -7.91 -16.46 -4.24
C ASP A 3 -7.53 -14.97 -4.11
N CYS A 4 -6.26 -14.61 -4.32
CA CYS A 4 -5.82 -13.21 -4.22
C CYS A 4 -6.25 -12.41 -5.46
N VAL A 5 -6.04 -12.98 -6.65
CA VAL A 5 -6.47 -12.37 -7.91
C VAL A 5 -8.00 -12.23 -7.93
N GLN A 6 -8.72 -13.25 -7.48
CA GLN A 6 -10.17 -13.22 -7.35
C GLN A 6 -10.61 -12.15 -6.34
N CYS A 7 -10.01 -12.10 -5.15
CA CYS A 7 -10.32 -11.10 -4.15
C CYS A 7 -10.15 -9.67 -4.68
N VAL A 8 -9.06 -9.41 -5.41
CA VAL A 8 -8.83 -8.10 -6.04
C VAL A 8 -9.95 -7.79 -7.04
N ASN A 9 -10.31 -8.73 -7.92
CA ASN A 9 -11.38 -8.50 -8.90
C ASN A 9 -12.78 -8.32 -8.30
N GLU A 10 -13.10 -9.02 -7.21
CA GLU A 10 -14.42 -8.97 -6.57
C GLU A 10 -14.69 -7.68 -5.79
N HIS A 11 -13.64 -6.93 -5.43
CA HIS A 11 -13.75 -5.70 -4.65
C HIS A 11 -13.46 -4.44 -5.49
N SER A 12 -14.02 -4.36 -6.70
CA SER A 12 -13.83 -3.25 -7.64
C SER A 12 -14.26 -1.88 -7.10
N ASP A 13 -15.18 -1.86 -6.14
CA ASP A 13 -15.69 -0.63 -5.54
C ASP A 13 -14.75 -0.04 -4.49
N ASN A 14 -13.67 -0.74 -4.14
CA ASN A 14 -12.69 -0.33 -3.13
C ASN A 14 -11.31 -0.16 -3.76
N ARG A 15 -10.57 0.87 -3.30
CA ARG A 15 -9.14 0.95 -3.59
C ARG A 15 -8.38 -0.08 -2.76
N ILE A 16 -7.56 -0.91 -3.42
CA ILE A 16 -6.82 -1.99 -2.78
C ILE A 16 -5.35 -1.61 -2.61
N PHE A 17 -4.84 -1.75 -1.40
CA PHE A 17 -3.42 -1.70 -1.09
C PHE A 17 -2.93 -3.12 -0.82
N LEU A 18 -1.97 -3.61 -1.61
CA LEU A 18 -1.47 -4.98 -1.48
C LEU A 18 -0.21 -5.00 -0.61
N ILE A 19 -0.15 -5.89 0.36
CA ILE A 19 1.08 -6.21 1.10
C ILE A 19 1.44 -7.66 0.76
N THR A 20 2.68 -7.90 0.33
CA THR A 20 3.14 -9.23 -0.08
C THR A 20 4.62 -9.46 0.25
N SER A 21 5.07 -10.71 0.19
CA SER A 21 6.50 -11.02 0.24
C SER A 21 7.13 -10.90 -1.14
N GLY A 22 8.46 -10.82 -1.23
CA GLY A 22 9.15 -10.79 -2.53
C GLY A 22 8.86 -12.02 -3.40
N THR A 23 8.78 -13.21 -2.80
CA THR A 23 8.46 -14.46 -3.53
C THR A 23 7.02 -14.49 -4.00
N PHE A 24 6.05 -14.19 -3.12
CA PHE A 24 4.63 -14.19 -3.52
C PHE A 24 4.31 -13.03 -4.46
N GLY A 25 4.96 -11.88 -4.29
CA GLY A 25 4.84 -10.72 -5.18
C GLY A 25 5.21 -11.05 -6.61
N LYS A 26 6.31 -11.78 -6.82
CA LYS A 26 6.74 -12.23 -8.16
C LYS A 26 5.65 -12.98 -8.92
N GLU A 27 4.84 -13.75 -8.21
CA GLU A 27 3.80 -14.58 -8.82
C GLU A 27 2.48 -13.80 -9.02
N ILE A 28 2.10 -12.97 -8.06
CA ILE A 28 0.77 -12.31 -8.04
C ILE A 28 0.79 -10.96 -8.77
N VAL A 29 1.82 -10.13 -8.57
CA VAL A 29 1.85 -8.74 -9.09
C VAL A 29 1.64 -8.68 -10.61
N PRO A 30 2.30 -9.50 -11.45
CA PRO A 30 2.08 -9.46 -12.90
C PRO A 30 0.64 -9.72 -13.33
N GLN A 31 -0.15 -10.44 -12.51
CA GLN A 31 -1.52 -10.82 -12.84
C GLN A 31 -2.54 -9.72 -12.50
N ILE A 32 -2.21 -8.81 -11.59
CA ILE A 32 -3.14 -7.80 -11.06
C ILE A 32 -2.69 -6.36 -11.33
N TYR A 33 -1.46 -6.15 -11.84
CA TYR A 33 -0.85 -4.83 -11.95
C TYR A 33 -1.70 -3.80 -12.71
N ASP A 34 -2.34 -4.25 -13.80
CA ASP A 34 -3.17 -3.43 -14.68
C ASP A 34 -4.59 -3.20 -14.14
N ILE A 35 -4.95 -3.77 -13.00
CA ILE A 35 -6.25 -3.55 -12.37
C ILE A 35 -6.32 -2.10 -11.88
N GLU A 36 -7.36 -1.37 -12.29
CA GLU A 36 -7.49 0.08 -12.08
C GLU A 36 -7.58 0.45 -10.60
N HIS A 37 -8.38 -0.28 -9.82
CA HIS A 37 -8.56 -0.04 -8.39
C HIS A 37 -7.43 -0.61 -7.52
N LEU A 38 -6.40 -1.20 -8.13
CA LEU A 38 -5.16 -1.55 -7.43
C LEU A 38 -4.30 -0.30 -7.24
N GLY A 39 -4.16 0.11 -5.97
CA GLY A 39 -3.28 1.18 -5.52
C GLY A 39 -1.83 0.73 -5.38
N GLN A 40 -1.20 1.14 -4.27
CA GLN A 40 0.21 0.82 -4.03
C GLN A 40 0.39 -0.64 -3.58
N ILE A 41 1.45 -1.27 -4.08
CA ILE A 41 1.93 -2.61 -3.74
C ILE A 41 3.15 -2.45 -2.84
N PHE A 42 3.09 -3.03 -1.65
CA PHE A 42 4.15 -3.06 -0.66
C PHE A 42 4.75 -4.46 -0.60
N VAL A 43 6.02 -4.57 -0.95
CA VAL A 43 6.77 -5.82 -0.91
C VAL A 43 7.71 -5.79 0.28
N PHE A 44 7.46 -6.66 1.25
CA PHE A 44 8.35 -6.85 2.40
C PHE A 44 9.23 -8.08 2.17
N CYS A 45 10.54 -7.89 2.12
CA CYS A 45 11.48 -8.96 1.80
C CYS A 45 12.82 -8.76 2.49
N GLY A 46 13.53 -9.85 2.82
CA GLY A 46 14.84 -9.75 3.48
C GLY A 46 16.01 -9.39 2.55
N ASN A 47 15.77 -9.28 1.24
CA ASN A 47 16.79 -8.93 0.24
C ASN A 47 16.12 -8.34 -1.02
N ILE A 48 16.06 -7.02 -1.14
CA ILE A 48 15.46 -6.33 -2.29
C ILE A 48 16.18 -6.71 -3.59
N GLN A 49 17.51 -6.82 -3.56
CA GLN A 49 18.32 -7.08 -4.75
C GLN A 49 17.93 -8.39 -5.44
N SER A 50 17.52 -9.40 -4.66
CA SER A 50 17.07 -10.69 -5.20
C SER A 50 15.72 -10.64 -5.95
N HIS A 51 14.99 -9.53 -5.84
CA HIS A 51 13.67 -9.35 -6.43
C HIS A 51 13.59 -8.23 -7.47
N LEU A 52 14.67 -7.45 -7.65
CA LEU A 52 14.71 -6.35 -8.63
C LEU A 52 14.41 -6.80 -10.06
N GLU A 53 14.85 -8.00 -10.45
CA GLU A 53 14.69 -8.52 -11.81
C GLU A 53 13.23 -8.52 -12.28
N TRP A 54 12.28 -8.83 -11.40
CA TRP A 54 10.85 -8.82 -11.73
C TRP A 54 10.17 -7.53 -11.29
N ALA A 55 10.59 -6.93 -10.17
CA ALA A 55 9.89 -5.79 -9.58
C ALA A 55 10.07 -4.51 -10.40
N ILE A 56 11.15 -4.40 -11.18
CA ILE A 56 11.44 -3.22 -12.00
C ILE A 56 10.36 -2.96 -13.07
N ASP A 57 9.74 -4.02 -13.60
CA ASP A 57 8.68 -3.92 -14.60
C ASP A 57 7.37 -3.33 -14.01
N PHE A 58 7.29 -3.25 -12.67
CA PHE A 58 6.10 -2.83 -11.92
C PHE A 58 6.40 -1.67 -10.95
N ILE A 59 7.49 -0.94 -11.18
CA ILE A 59 8.03 0.02 -10.22
C ILE A 59 7.09 1.19 -9.90
N ASP A 60 6.19 1.56 -10.81
CA ASP A 60 5.27 2.69 -10.61
C ASP A 60 4.30 2.44 -9.44
N LYS A 61 3.87 1.18 -9.25
CA LYS A 61 3.00 0.78 -8.14
C LYS A 61 3.74 -0.02 -7.06
N THR A 62 5.01 -0.35 -7.22
CA THR A 62 5.71 -1.26 -6.29
C THR A 62 6.73 -0.54 -5.42
N LEU A 63 6.59 -0.69 -4.11
CA LEU A 63 7.55 -0.22 -3.10
C LEU A 63 8.08 -1.43 -2.33
N MET A 64 9.41 -1.52 -2.19
CA MET A 64 10.06 -2.64 -1.51
C MET A 64 10.77 -2.20 -0.24
N PHE A 65 10.67 -3.02 0.81
CA PHE A 65 11.22 -2.71 2.13
C PHE A 65 11.91 -3.95 2.74
N GLU A 66 13.06 -3.73 3.37
CA GLU A 66 13.76 -4.75 4.18
C GLU A 66 13.53 -4.58 5.68
N HIS A 67 13.07 -3.40 6.09
CA HIS A 67 12.81 -3.06 7.47
C HIS A 67 11.34 -2.77 7.69
N GLU A 68 10.79 -3.38 8.74
CA GLU A 68 9.39 -3.24 9.13
C GLU A 68 9.00 -1.79 9.39
N GLN A 69 9.91 -1.02 10.00
CA GLN A 69 9.66 0.39 10.31
C GLN A 69 9.41 1.23 9.06
N ASP A 70 10.21 1.03 8.01
CA ASP A 70 10.06 1.76 6.74
C ASP A 70 8.77 1.36 6.01
N LEU A 71 8.44 0.06 6.05
CA LEU A 71 7.18 -0.45 5.51
C LEU A 71 5.97 0.19 6.21
N ILE A 72 5.94 0.15 7.54
CA ILE A 72 4.81 0.66 8.32
C ILE A 72 4.70 2.18 8.20
N GLU A 73 5.81 2.91 8.20
CA GLU A 73 5.82 4.36 7.98
C GLU A 73 5.16 4.70 6.65
N ARG A 74 5.63 4.07 5.57
CA ARG A 74 5.12 4.37 4.24
C ARG A 74 3.67 3.92 4.07
N LEU A 75 3.31 2.73 4.54
CA LEU A 75 1.94 2.23 4.49
C LEU A 75 0.97 3.14 5.24
N ALA A 76 1.33 3.55 6.46
CA ALA A 76 0.50 4.46 7.26
C ALA A 76 0.33 5.81 6.54
N ASN A 77 1.39 6.34 5.92
CA ASN A 77 1.32 7.60 5.19
C ASN A 77 0.41 7.51 3.94
N GLU A 78 0.54 6.45 3.14
CA GLU A 78 -0.31 6.23 1.95
C GLU A 78 -1.79 6.07 2.33
N LEU A 79 -2.09 5.27 3.36
CA LEU A 79 -3.45 5.12 3.87
C LEU A 79 -3.99 6.43 4.43
N ALA A 80 -3.16 7.23 5.12
CA ALA A 80 -3.58 8.54 5.63
C ALA A 80 -3.99 9.50 4.51
N HIS A 81 -3.21 9.56 3.43
CA HIS A 81 -3.54 10.38 2.27
C HIS A 81 -4.83 9.91 1.59
N TYR A 82 -4.99 8.61 1.38
CA TYR A 82 -6.21 8.05 0.81
C TYR A 82 -7.46 8.41 1.64
N LEU A 83 -7.42 8.18 2.96
CA LEU A 83 -8.54 8.53 3.83
C LEU A 83 -8.81 10.03 3.87
N GLN A 84 -7.78 10.88 3.75
CA GLN A 84 -7.95 12.33 3.68
C GLN A 84 -8.60 12.77 2.36
N GLU A 85 -8.30 12.11 1.24
CA GLU A 85 -8.94 12.37 -0.04
C GLU A 85 -10.42 11.94 0.00
N ASP A 86 -10.71 10.75 0.51
CA ASP A 86 -12.08 10.27 0.69
C ASP A 86 -12.88 11.16 1.66
N ALA A 87 -12.26 11.65 2.74
CA ALA A 87 -12.90 12.58 3.66
C ALA A 87 -13.33 13.88 2.97
N LYS A 88 -12.57 14.38 1.99
CA LYS A 88 -12.91 15.57 1.21
C LYS A 88 -14.04 15.32 0.20
N ALA A 89 -14.20 14.07 -0.25
CA ALA A 89 -15.24 13.65 -1.18
C ALA A 89 -16.58 13.34 -0.47
N CYS A 90 -16.55 13.08 0.83
CA CYS A 90 -17.73 12.81 1.66
C CYS A 90 -18.19 14.05 2.47
N THR A 91 -19.36 13.95 3.11
CA THR A 91 -19.88 14.98 4.03
C THR A 91 -20.44 14.37 5.32
N GLY A 92 -20.52 15.17 6.39
CA GLY A 92 -21.11 14.75 7.68
C GLY A 92 -20.22 13.78 8.46
N ASP A 93 -20.83 12.98 9.33
CA ASP A 93 -20.14 12.07 10.27
C ASP A 93 -19.11 11.15 9.60
N GLN A 94 -19.35 10.73 8.36
CA GLN A 94 -18.41 9.87 7.63
C GLN A 94 -17.11 10.63 7.29
N ALA A 95 -17.21 11.88 6.83
CA ALA A 95 -16.05 12.70 6.52
C ALA A 95 -15.20 12.96 7.77
N GLU A 96 -15.85 13.24 8.91
CA GLU A 96 -15.16 13.47 10.18
C GLU A 96 -14.40 12.23 10.65
N LYS A 97 -15.02 11.05 10.58
CA LYS A 97 -14.38 9.77 10.94
C LYS A 97 -13.17 9.48 10.06
N LEU A 98 -13.30 9.66 8.74
CA LEU A 98 -12.20 9.45 7.80
C LEU A 98 -11.03 10.40 8.08
N ALA A 99 -11.32 11.69 8.33
CA ALA A 99 -10.30 12.67 8.69
C ALA A 99 -9.62 12.35 10.03
N GLU A 100 -10.37 11.86 11.02
CA GLU A 100 -9.81 11.42 12.31
C GLU A 100 -8.83 10.24 12.12
N TRP A 101 -9.21 9.24 11.33
CA TRP A 101 -8.34 8.11 11.02
C TRP A 101 -7.11 8.52 10.22
N ALA A 102 -7.25 9.40 9.23
CA ALA A 102 -6.12 9.98 8.49
C ALA A 102 -5.12 10.64 9.45
N ASN A 103 -5.60 11.46 10.39
CA ASN A 103 -4.74 12.12 11.38
C ASN A 103 -4.02 11.12 12.30
N LYS A 104 -4.69 10.04 12.73
CA LYS A 104 -4.07 8.97 13.52
C LYS A 104 -2.94 8.30 12.75
N LEU A 105 -3.17 7.97 11.49
CA LEU A 105 -2.18 7.33 10.63
C LEU A 105 -0.99 8.25 10.32
N PHE A 106 -1.21 9.54 10.05
CA PHE A 106 -0.13 10.52 9.98
C PHE A 106 0.67 10.60 11.28
N GLY A 107 0.01 10.51 12.43
CA GLY A 107 0.66 10.43 13.73
C GLY A 107 1.56 9.20 13.88
N ILE A 108 1.15 8.04 13.36
CA ILE A 108 1.96 6.82 13.33
C ILE A 108 3.16 7.00 12.40
N ALA A 109 2.93 7.43 11.15
CA ALA A 109 3.99 7.66 10.18
C ALA A 109 5.05 8.63 10.71
N ASN A 110 4.64 9.76 11.29
CA ASN A 110 5.57 10.76 11.85
C ASN A 110 6.39 10.23 13.03
N LYS A 111 5.87 9.29 13.83
CA LYS A 111 6.63 8.66 14.93
C LYS A 111 7.68 7.67 14.43
N LEU A 112 7.39 7.00 13.32
CA LEU A 112 8.27 6.00 12.72
C LEU A 112 9.29 6.63 11.76
N ARG A 113 9.03 7.84 11.27
CA ARG A 113 9.97 8.57 10.43
C ARG A 113 11.27 8.82 11.20
N GLN A 114 12.35 8.18 10.76
CA GLN A 114 13.68 8.48 11.29
C GLN A 114 14.15 9.84 10.76
N PRO A 115 14.84 10.66 11.58
CA PRO A 115 15.55 11.82 11.05
C PRO A 115 16.63 11.34 10.07
N CYS A 116 16.76 12.01 8.93
CA CYS A 116 17.91 11.77 8.05
C CYS A 116 19.20 12.03 8.85
N GLY A 117 19.97 10.97 9.10
CA GLY A 117 21.30 11.04 9.70
C GLY A 117 22.35 11.57 8.74
#